data_AF-A0A8J2JX52-F1
#
_entry.id   AF-A0A8J2JX52-F1
#
_cell.length_a   1.000
_cell.length_b   1.000
_cell.length_c   1.000
_cell.angle_alpha   90.00
_cell.angle_beta   90.00
_cell.angle_gamma   90.00
#
_symmetry.space_group_name_H-M   'P 1'
#
loop_
_entity.id
_entity.type
_entity.pdbx_description
1 polymer ?
#
loop_
_entity_poly.entity_id
_entity_poly.type
_entity_poly.pdbx_seq_one_letter_code
_entity_poly.pdbx_strand_id
1 'polypeptide(L)'
;AIPDFFRGEPYKVEDFPPKERSELIKMLTKKGSWKRTVKADLLAVVNHYREKENISCFGIYGMGWGARVTRNALVEFPEFKVAAFIHPSFWKIEDAFQMIQKPLLLVVSQDEDDMIPYYNVLKDRL
;
A
#
# COMPACT_ATOMS: atom_id res chain seq x y z
N ALA A 1 -0.32 -16.69 -8.71
CA ALA A 1 0.50 -16.93 -7.50
C ALA A 1 0.58 -15.64 -6.69
N ILE A 2 0.53 -15.73 -5.36
CA ILE A 2 0.70 -14.55 -4.49
C ILE A 2 2.19 -14.44 -4.15
N PRO A 3 2.85 -13.31 -4.41
CA PRO A 3 4.27 -13.14 -4.11
C PRO A 3 4.60 -13.37 -2.64
N ASP A 4 5.78 -13.95 -2.36
CA ASP A 4 6.31 -13.98 -1.00
C ASP A 4 6.70 -12.57 -0.54
N PHE A 5 6.52 -12.28 0.73
CA PHE A 5 6.88 -11.00 1.35
C PHE A 5 8.36 -10.95 1.73
N PHE A 6 9.22 -11.65 0.98
CA PHE A 6 10.64 -11.86 1.29
C PHE A 6 10.84 -12.43 2.70
N ARG A 7 10.01 -13.41 3.08
CA ARG A 7 10.07 -14.09 4.37
C ARG A 7 10.41 -15.58 4.25
N GLY A 8 10.58 -16.08 3.02
CA GLY A 8 10.85 -17.50 2.77
C GLY A 8 9.63 -18.38 2.98
N GLU A 9 8.43 -17.79 3.02
CA GLU A 9 7.17 -18.49 3.26
C GLU A 9 6.14 -18.13 2.16
N PRO A 10 6.38 -18.50 0.89
CA PRO A 10 5.46 -18.19 -0.19
C PRO A 10 4.08 -18.83 0.04
N TYR A 11 3.04 -18.24 -0.55
CA TYR A 11 1.76 -18.94 -0.66
C TYR A 11 1.94 -20.13 -1.60
N LYS A 12 1.57 -21.32 -1.12
CA LYS A 12 1.73 -22.57 -1.86
C LYS A 12 0.91 -22.53 -3.15
N VAL A 13 1.49 -23.05 -4.23
CA VAL A 13 0.84 -23.04 -5.55
C VAL A 13 -0.38 -23.96 -5.54
N GLU A 14 -0.30 -25.06 -4.79
CA GLU A 14 -1.37 -26.05 -4.66
C GLU A 14 -2.61 -25.50 -3.94
N ASP A 15 -2.42 -24.44 -3.14
CA ASP A 15 -3.49 -23.76 -2.43
C ASP A 15 -4.09 -22.60 -3.26
N PHE A 16 -3.61 -22.35 -4.48
CA PHE A 16 -4.08 -21.27 -5.35
C PHE A 16 -5.10 -21.76 -6.41
N PRO A 17 -6.23 -21.05 -6.63
CA PRO A 17 -6.67 -19.86 -5.89
C PRO A 17 -7.14 -20.21 -4.47
N PRO A 18 -7.04 -19.26 -3.51
CA PRO A 18 -7.53 -19.48 -2.15
C PRO A 18 -8.99 -19.93 -2.18
N LYS A 19 -9.31 -21.02 -1.48
CA LYS A 19 -10.69 -21.55 -1.39
C LYS A 19 -11.62 -20.54 -0.74
N GLU A 20 -11.11 -19.83 0.27
CA GLU A 20 -11.83 -18.81 1.02
C GLU A 20 -11.07 -17.48 1.00
N ARG A 21 -11.77 -16.39 0.67
CA ARG A 21 -11.19 -15.03 0.67
C ARG A 21 -10.60 -14.64 2.04
N SER A 22 -11.16 -15.19 3.13
CA SER A 22 -10.72 -14.93 4.49
C SER A 22 -9.30 -15.43 4.79
N GLU A 23 -8.87 -16.53 4.18
CA GLU A 23 -7.52 -17.08 4.36
C GLU A 23 -6.47 -16.15 3.73
N LEU A 24 -6.78 -15.64 2.54
CA LEU A 24 -5.97 -14.64 1.86
C LEU A 24 -5.82 -13.38 2.72
N ILE A 25 -6.93 -12.85 3.23
CA ILE A 25 -6.94 -11.65 4.08
C ILE A 25 -6.13 -11.89 5.36
N LYS A 26 -6.24 -13.08 5.98
CA LYS A 26 -5.49 -13.42 7.19
C LYS A 26 -3.99 -13.45 6.93
N MET A 27 -3.56 -14.04 5.81
CA MET A 27 -2.16 -14.06 5.41
C MET A 27 -1.63 -12.64 5.12
N LEU A 28 -2.35 -11.86 4.31
CA LEU A 28 -1.98 -10.48 3.98
C LEU A 28 -1.91 -9.60 5.24
N THR A 29 -2.85 -9.76 6.16
CA THR A 29 -2.89 -8.99 7.41
C THR A 29 -1.77 -9.39 8.37
N LYS A 30 -1.38 -10.67 8.40
CA LYS A 30 -0.28 -11.16 9.24
C LYS A 30 1.06 -10.72 8.69
N LYS A 31 1.35 -11.03 7.42
CA LYS A 31 2.66 -10.80 6.79
C LYS A 31 2.84 -9.35 6.34
N GLY A 32 1.79 -8.79 5.73
CA GLY A 32 1.74 -7.39 5.32
C GLY A 32 1.41 -6.40 6.45
N SER A 33 1.40 -6.82 7.72
CA SER A 33 1.05 -5.91 8.81
C SER A 33 1.92 -4.65 8.79
N TRP A 34 1.29 -3.48 8.59
CA TRP A 34 2.01 -2.19 8.61
C TRP A 34 2.80 -2.01 9.91
N LYS A 35 2.12 -2.17 11.05
CA LYS A 35 2.70 -1.94 12.38
C LYS A 35 3.79 -2.94 12.77
N ARG A 36 3.68 -4.20 12.35
CA ARG A 36 4.58 -5.27 12.81
C ARG A 36 5.72 -5.56 11.84
N THR A 37 5.51 -5.32 10.55
CA THR A 37 6.40 -5.84 9.51
C THR A 37 6.78 -4.74 8.52
N VAL A 38 5.81 -4.27 7.74
CA VAL A 38 6.09 -3.51 6.51
C VAL A 38 6.68 -2.13 6.80
N LYS A 39 6.29 -1.48 7.90
CA LYS A 39 6.84 -0.17 8.28
C LYS A 39 8.36 -0.24 8.51
N ALA A 40 8.83 -1.29 9.19
CA ALA A 40 10.25 -1.46 9.48
C ALA A 40 11.05 -1.77 8.20
N ASP A 41 10.52 -2.65 7.35
CA ASP A 41 11.15 -2.97 6.06
C ASP A 41 11.30 -1.71 5.18
N LEU A 42 10.21 -0.94 5.05
CA LEU A 42 10.21 0.26 4.20
C LEU A 42 11.17 1.32 4.74
N LEU A 43 11.23 1.50 6.06
CA LEU A 43 12.18 2.42 6.69
C LEU A 43 13.64 1.98 6.47
N ALA A 44 13.93 0.67 6.51
CA ALA A 44 15.26 0.16 6.22
C ALA A 44 15.68 0.46 4.77
N VAL A 45 14.76 0.32 3.81
CA VAL A 45 15.00 0.68 2.39
C VAL A 45 15.27 2.17 2.25
N VAL A 46 14.43 3.02 2.84
CA VAL A 46 14.61 4.49 2.80
C VAL A 46 15.95 4.88 3.41
N ASN A 47 16.30 4.34 4.58
CA ASN A 47 17.57 4.63 5.25
C ASN A 47 18.77 4.18 4.44
N HIS A 48 18.70 3.01 3.78
CA HIS A 48 19.76 2.53 2.90
C HIS A 48 20.06 3.55 1.80
N TYR A 49 19.05 3.96 1.02
CA TYR A 49 19.25 4.91 -0.07
C TYR A 49 19.67 6.29 0.42
N ARG A 50 19.16 6.72 1.58
CA ARG A 50 19.56 7.98 2.20
C ARG A 50 21.03 7.98 2.62
N GLU A 51 21.49 6.92 3.25
CA GLU A 51 22.83 6.86 3.85
C GLU A 51 23.92 6.43 2.88
N LYS A 52 23.58 5.61 1.88
CA LYS A 52 24.53 5.06 0.90
C LYS A 52 24.56 5.83 -0.41
N GLU A 53 23.43 6.41 -0.81
CA GLU A 53 23.28 7.06 -2.11
C GLU A 53 22.89 8.54 -2.01
N ASN A 54 22.75 9.07 -0.79
CA ASN A 54 22.37 10.47 -0.54
C ASN A 54 21.02 10.85 -1.18
N ILE A 55 20.10 9.89 -1.30
CA ILE A 55 18.74 10.10 -1.83
C ILE A 55 17.79 10.40 -0.66
N SER A 56 17.12 11.55 -0.70
CA SER A 56 16.24 12.03 0.39
C SER A 56 14.79 12.25 -0.04
N CYS A 57 14.47 12.03 -1.31
CA CYS A 57 13.16 12.27 -1.91
C CYS A 57 12.70 11.03 -2.67
N PHE A 58 11.51 10.52 -2.32
CA PHE A 58 11.00 9.26 -2.87
C PHE A 58 9.58 9.42 -3.40
N GLY A 59 9.30 8.70 -4.49
CA GLY A 59 7.95 8.33 -4.88
C GLY A 59 7.64 6.91 -4.43
N ILE A 60 6.37 6.60 -4.20
CA ILE A 60 5.93 5.25 -3.83
C ILE A 60 4.65 4.88 -4.58
N TYR A 61 4.51 3.62 -4.98
CA TYR A 61 3.24 3.13 -5.52
C TYR A 61 2.86 1.81 -4.85
N GLY A 62 1.59 1.47 -4.91
CA GLY A 62 1.06 0.24 -4.35
C GLY A 62 -0.07 -0.30 -5.21
N MET A 63 -0.10 -1.63 -5.36
CA MET A 63 -1.12 -2.36 -6.11
C MET A 63 -2.03 -3.15 -5.17
N GLY A 64 -3.34 -3.16 -5.41
CA GLY A 64 -4.26 -3.95 -4.59
C GLY A 64 -4.28 -3.50 -3.13
N TRP A 65 -4.07 -4.46 -2.22
CA TRP A 65 -3.84 -4.20 -0.81
C TRP A 65 -2.60 -3.32 -0.54
N GLY A 66 -1.60 -3.35 -1.42
CA GLY A 66 -0.39 -2.53 -1.33
C GLY A 66 -0.66 -1.03 -1.35
N ALA A 67 -1.76 -0.57 -1.97
CA ALA A 67 -2.16 0.84 -1.93
C ALA A 67 -2.37 1.34 -0.49
N ARG A 68 -2.85 0.48 0.43
CA ARG A 68 -3.03 0.84 1.84
C ARG A 68 -1.70 1.00 2.57
N VAL A 69 -0.70 0.19 2.22
CA VAL A 69 0.67 0.35 2.71
C VAL A 69 1.24 1.67 2.21
N THR A 70 1.12 1.94 0.91
CA THR A 70 1.57 3.18 0.26
C THR A 70 0.94 4.41 0.91
N ARG A 71 -0.36 4.36 1.21
CA ARG A 71 -1.09 5.40 1.94
C ARG A 71 -0.49 5.65 3.32
N ASN A 72 -0.28 4.61 4.12
CA ASN A 72 0.31 4.76 5.45
C ASN A 72 1.74 5.33 5.39
N ALA A 73 2.54 4.88 4.42
CA ALA A 73 3.88 5.42 4.18
C ALA A 73 3.83 6.90 3.81
N LEU A 74 2.94 7.29 2.88
CA LEU A 74 2.80 8.68 2.47
C LEU A 74 2.47 9.60 3.65
N VAL A 75 1.62 9.12 4.59
CA VAL A 75 1.19 9.86 5.78
C VAL A 75 2.26 9.91 6.87
N GLU A 76 2.90 8.78 7.16
CA GLU A 76 3.82 8.67 8.31
C GLU A 76 5.27 9.06 7.98
N PHE A 77 5.66 9.03 6.71
CA PHE A 77 7.04 9.26 6.29
C PHE A 77 7.15 10.52 5.40
N PRO A 78 7.82 11.58 5.89
CA PRO A 78 7.96 12.83 5.15
C PRO A 78 8.82 12.70 3.88
N GLU A 79 9.65 11.67 3.77
CA GLU A 79 10.55 11.39 2.65
C GLU A 79 9.78 11.08 1.34
N PHE A 80 8.59 10.48 1.46
CA PHE A 80 7.72 10.22 0.31
C PHE A 80 6.95 11.48 -0.07
N LYS A 81 7.12 11.97 -1.30
CA LYS A 81 6.51 13.22 -1.78
C LYS A 81 5.30 13.01 -2.68
N VAL A 82 5.21 11.84 -3.30
CA VAL A 82 4.16 11.49 -4.25
C VAL A 82 3.80 10.02 -4.09
N ALA A 83 2.53 9.70 -4.30
CA ALA A 83 2.06 8.31 -4.33
C ALA A 83 1.28 7.97 -5.61
N ALA A 84 1.23 6.69 -5.94
CA ALA A 84 0.24 6.14 -6.85
C ALA A 84 -0.47 4.93 -6.23
N PHE A 85 -1.81 4.95 -6.25
CA PHE A 85 -2.65 3.83 -5.88
C PHE A 85 -3.18 3.18 -7.15
N ILE A 86 -2.79 1.92 -7.38
CA ILE A 86 -3.12 1.18 -8.59
C ILE A 86 -4.03 0.02 -8.19
N HIS A 87 -5.21 -0.07 -8.78
CA HIS A 87 -6.20 -1.09 -8.46
C HIS A 87 -6.40 -1.26 -6.94
N PRO A 88 -6.73 -0.21 -6.17
CA PRO A 88 -6.76 -0.28 -4.71
C PRO A 88 -7.84 -1.26 -4.23
N SER A 89 -7.49 -2.17 -3.32
CA SER A 89 -8.44 -3.14 -2.76
C SER A 89 -8.69 -2.90 -1.27
N PHE A 90 -9.87 -3.33 -0.79
CA PHE A 90 -10.28 -3.25 0.63
C PHE A 90 -10.29 -1.82 1.18
N TRP A 91 -10.67 -0.87 0.33
CA TRP A 91 -10.69 0.54 0.66
C TRP A 91 -11.95 0.92 1.42
N LYS A 92 -11.84 1.89 2.32
CA LYS A 92 -13.01 2.52 2.92
C LYS A 92 -12.92 4.03 2.74
N ILE A 93 -14.07 4.69 2.73
CA ILE A 93 -14.12 6.16 2.61
C ILE A 93 -13.38 6.85 3.76
N GLU A 94 -13.32 6.22 4.95
CA GLU A 94 -12.60 6.77 6.10
C GLU A 94 -11.09 6.87 5.88
N ASP A 95 -10.51 6.03 5.00
CA ASP A 95 -9.09 6.08 4.66
C ASP A 95 -8.75 7.38 3.89
N ALA A 96 -9.74 8.05 3.28
CA ALA A 96 -9.58 9.31 2.55
C ALA A 96 -9.30 10.48 3.49
N PHE A 97 -10.02 10.52 4.63
CA PHE A 97 -9.92 11.62 5.58
C PHE A 97 -8.58 11.69 6.30
N GLN A 98 -7.86 10.57 6.32
CA GLN A 98 -6.56 10.47 6.93
C GLN A 98 -5.41 10.74 5.94
N MET A 99 -5.71 11.06 4.67
CA MET A 99 -4.70 11.44 3.67
C MET A 99 -4.21 12.87 3.88
N ILE A 100 -2.95 13.11 3.52
CA ILE A 100 -2.29 14.42 3.61
C ILE A 100 -2.14 15.05 2.22
N GLN A 101 -1.90 16.37 2.17
CA GLN A 101 -1.76 17.16 0.95
C GLN A 101 -0.46 16.83 0.20
N LYS A 102 -0.39 15.67 -0.46
CA LYS A 102 0.71 15.25 -1.31
C LYS A 102 0.15 14.72 -2.63
N PRO A 103 0.76 15.03 -3.79
CA PRO A 103 0.30 14.53 -5.07
C PRO A 103 0.04 13.02 -5.06
N LEU A 104 -1.12 12.63 -5.56
CA LEU A 104 -1.57 11.25 -5.63
C LEU A 104 -2.16 10.96 -7.01
N LEU A 105 -1.67 9.89 -7.63
CA LEU A 105 -2.32 9.27 -8.77
C LEU A 105 -3.23 8.13 -8.30
N LEU A 106 -4.51 8.17 -8.67
CA LEU A 106 -5.46 7.09 -8.42
C LEU A 106 -5.82 6.41 -9.75
N VAL A 107 -5.36 5.18 -9.93
CA VAL A 107 -5.65 4.34 -11.11
C VAL A 107 -6.62 3.24 -10.68
N VAL A 108 -7.88 3.39 -11.03
CA VAL A 108 -8.92 2.38 -10.85
C VAL A 108 -8.99 1.50 -12.10
N SER A 109 -9.28 0.21 -11.95
CA SER A 109 -9.46 -0.68 -13.10
C SER A 109 -10.94 -0.87 -13.45
N GLN A 110 -11.70 -1.64 -12.68
CA GLN A 110 -13.09 -1.98 -13.00
C GLN A 110 -13.83 -2.66 -11.84
N ASP A 111 -13.14 -3.51 -11.08
CA ASP A 111 -13.74 -4.38 -10.06
C ASP A 111 -13.73 -3.80 -8.63
N GLU A 112 -13.34 -2.53 -8.50
CA GLU A 112 -13.43 -1.77 -7.26
C GLU A 112 -14.85 -1.24 -7.02
N ASP A 113 -15.18 -0.99 -5.75
CA ASP A 113 -16.38 -0.20 -5.42
C ASP A 113 -16.28 1.20 -6.04
N ASP A 114 -17.40 1.92 -6.17
CA ASP A 114 -17.41 3.28 -6.72
C ASP A 114 -16.43 4.18 -5.94
N MET A 115 -15.36 4.60 -6.64
CA MET A 115 -14.29 5.43 -6.08
C MET A 115 -14.57 6.93 -6.25
N ILE A 116 -15.67 7.33 -6.90
CA ILE A 116 -16.03 8.76 -7.05
C ILE A 116 -16.19 9.47 -5.70
N PRO A 117 -16.89 8.91 -4.69
CA PRO A 117 -16.95 9.51 -3.36
C PRO A 117 -15.58 9.68 -2.72
N TYR A 118 -14.70 8.69 -2.90
CA TYR A 118 -13.32 8.74 -2.39
C TYR A 118 -12.51 9.85 -3.07
N TYR A 119 -12.58 9.92 -4.40
CA TYR A 119 -11.93 10.95 -5.20
C TYR A 119 -12.39 12.35 -4.79
N ASN A 120 -13.69 12.56 -4.57
CA ASN A 120 -14.22 13.87 -4.16
C ASN A 120 -13.63 14.32 -2.82
N VAL A 121 -13.51 13.42 -1.83
CA VAL A 121 -12.87 13.75 -0.55
C VAL A 121 -11.39 14.11 -0.73
N LEU A 122 -10.67 13.41 -1.62
CA LEU A 122 -9.26 13.69 -1.89
C LEU A 122 -9.05 15.00 -2.66
N LYS A 123 -9.88 15.26 -3.66
CA LYS A 123 -9.79 16.45 -4.51
C LYS A 123 -9.87 17.74 -3.70
N ASP A 124 -10.68 17.76 -2.64
CA ASP A 124 -10.81 18.92 -1.76
C ASP A 124 -9.66 19.07 -0.75
N ARG A 125 -8.75 18.08 -0.70
CA ARG A 125 -7.65 18.00 0.27
C ARG A 125 -6.27 18.09 -0.37
N LEU A 126 -6.11 17.76 -1.64
CA LEU A 126 -4.86 17.81 -2.41
C LEU A 126 -4.68 19.15 -3.09
#